data_AF-A0A951SYA3-F1
#
_entry.id   AF-A0A951SYA3-F1
#
_cell.length_a   1.000
_cell.length_b   1.000
_cell.length_c   1.000
_cell.angle_alpha   90.00
_cell.angle_beta   90.00
_cell.angle_gamma   90.00
#
_symmetry.space_group_name_H-M   'P 1'
#
loop_
_entity.id
_entity.type
_entity.pdbx_description
1 polymer ?
#
loop_
_entity_poly.entity_id
_entity_poly.type
_entity_poly.pdbx_seq_one_letter_code
_entity_poly.pdbx_strand_id
1 'polypeptide(L)' 'MNLIFMGPPGAGKGTQAKHLIDKLSIPQISTGDILRAAIKDGTALGSEAKRYMDAGELVPDSVVIGIVEQRVQAKDCD' A
#
# COMPACT_ATOMS: atom_id res chain seq x y z
N MET A 1 -10.70 7.52 -11.97
CA MET A 1 -11.72 7.27 -10.92
C MET A 1 -10.98 6.95 -9.64
N ASN A 2 -11.33 7.60 -8.52
CA ASN A 2 -10.56 7.47 -7.28
C ASN A 2 -11.40 6.69 -6.25
N LEU A 3 -10.93 5.49 -5.90
CA LEU A 3 -11.63 4.57 -5.01
C LEU A 3 -10.80 4.27 -3.76
N ILE A 4 -11.45 4.24 -2.60
CA ILE A 4 -10.82 3.87 -1.34
C ILE A 4 -11.54 2.64 -0.78
N PHE A 5 -10.78 1.60 -0.44
CA PHE A 5 -11.28 0.38 0.18
C PHE A 5 -10.94 0.35 1.67
N MET A 6 -11.97 0.38 2.52
CA MET A 6 -11.82 0.34 3.98
C MET A 6 -12.45 -0.92 4.57
N GLY A 7 -11.95 -1.36 5.72
CA GLY A 7 -12.46 -2.54 6.42
C GLY A 7 -11.37 -3.23 7.25
N PRO A 8 -11.73 -4.08 8.22
CA PRO A 8 -10.77 -4.74 9.10
C PRO A 8 -9.83 -5.71 8.35
N PRO A 9 -8.73 -6.16 8.97
CA PRO A 9 -7.92 -7.26 8.46
C PRO A 9 -8.80 -8.49 8.17
N GLY A 10 -8.57 -9.19 7.06
CA GLY A 10 -9.37 -10.35 6.66
C GLY A 10 -10.72 -10.04 5.96
N ALA A 11 -11.16 -8.78 5.89
CA ALA A 11 -12.45 -8.41 5.27
C ALA A 11 -12.53 -8.58 3.73
N GLY A 12 -11.52 -9.16 3.07
CA GLY A 12 -11.55 -9.41 1.63
C GLY A 12 -11.29 -8.20 0.72
N LYS A 13 -10.81 -7.06 1.25
CA LYS A 13 -10.51 -5.84 0.48
C LYS A 13 -9.64 -6.10 -0.76
N GLY A 14 -8.55 -6.86 -0.58
CA GLY A 14 -7.62 -7.19 -1.68
C GLY A 14 -8.27 -8.05 -2.76
N THR A 15 -9.15 -8.99 -2.37
CA THR A 15 -9.91 -9.82 -3.31
C THR A 15 -10.84 -8.96 -4.17
N GLN A 16 -11.58 -8.04 -3.55
CA GLN A 16 -12.49 -7.16 -4.25
C GLN A 16 -11.75 -6.13 -5.12
N ALA A 17 -10.61 -5.61 -4.66
CA ALA A 17 -9.76 -4.72 -5.45
C ALA A 17 -9.29 -5.40 -6.73
N LYS A 18 -8.83 -6.66 -6.68
CA LYS A 18 -8.44 -7.43 -7.88
C LYS A 18 -9.55 -7.53 -8.92
N HIS A 19 -10.77 -7.84 -8.48
CA HIS A 19 -11.93 -7.89 -9.39
C HIS A 19 -12.22 -6.54 -10.08
N LEU A 20 -11.95 -5.41 -9.42
CA LEU A 20 -12.12 -4.09 -10.02
C LEU A 20 -10.97 -3.74 -10.97
N ILE A 21 -9.73 -4.08 -10.63
CA ILE A 21 -8.57 -3.92 -11.52
C ILE A 21 -8.84 -4.63 -12.85
N ASP A 22 -9.26 -5.90 -12.81
CA ASP A 22 -9.51 -6.71 -14.01
C ASP A 22 -10.62 -6.12 -14.89
N LYS A 23 -11.64 -5.51 -14.27
CA LYS A 23 -12.81 -4.95 -14.98
C LYS A 23 -12.59 -3.53 -15.50
N LEU A 24 -11.88 -2.71 -14.75
CA LEU A 24 -11.77 -1.27 -14.98
C LEU A 24 -10.39 -0.86 -15.49
N SER A 25 -9.42 -1.78 -15.52
CA SER A 25 -8.03 -1.51 -15.91
C SER A 25 -7.40 -0.34 -15.14
N ILE A 26 -7.68 -0.28 -13.83
CA ILE A 26 -7.14 0.74 -12.92
C ILE A 26 -5.99 0.17 -12.09
N PRO A 27 -4.97 0.98 -11.72
CA PRO A 27 -3.90 0.52 -10.84
C PRO A 27 -4.41 0.32 -9.41
N GLN A 28 -3.76 -0.59 -8.69
CA GLN A 28 -3.93 -0.73 -7.24
C GLN A 28 -2.81 -0.03 -6.49
N ILE A 29 -3.19 0.76 -5.49
CA ILE A 29 -2.28 1.35 -4.50
C ILE A 29 -2.54 0.67 -3.16
N SER A 30 -1.59 -0.13 -2.70
CA SER A 30 -1.67 -0.87 -1.44
C SER A 30 -0.45 -0.53 -0.59
N THR A 31 -0.64 0.32 0.41
CA THR A 31 0.43 0.73 1.34
C THR A 31 1.09 -0.49 1.99
N GLY A 32 0.30 -1.49 2.35
CA GLY A 32 0.80 -2.75 2.90
C GLY A 32 1.69 -3.52 1.92
N ASP A 33 1.36 -3.58 0.63
CA ASP A 33 2.20 -4.28 -0.35
C ASP A 33 3.47 -3.50 -0.66
N ILE A 34 3.39 -2.18 -0.75
CA ILE A 34 4.57 -1.33 -0.97
C ILE A 34 5.55 -1.44 0.20
N LEU A 35 5.05 -1.39 1.45
CA LEU A 35 5.89 -1.57 2.64
C LEU A 35 6.50 -2.97 2.69
N ARG A 36 5.72 -4.03 2.41
CA ARG A 36 6.24 -5.40 2.35
C ARG A 36 7.32 -5.58 1.28
N ALA A 37 7.17 -4.95 0.12
CA ALA A 37 8.19 -4.94 -0.93
C ALA A 37 9.46 -4.21 -0.46
N ALA A 38 9.31 -3.01 0.12
CA ALA A 38 10.43 -2.24 0.67
C ALA A 38 11.22 -3.00 1.74
N ILE A 39 10.55 -3.79 2.58
CA ILE A 39 11.16 -4.71 3.56
C ILE A 39 11.94 -5.82 2.86
N LYS A 40 11.32 -6.47 1.87
CA LYS A 40 11.94 -7.56 1.10
C LYS A 40 13.20 -7.09 0.36
N ASP A 41 13.16 -5.88 -0.17
CA ASP A 41 14.24 -5.27 -0.96
C ASP A 41 15.34 -4.65 -0.06
N GLY A 42 15.18 -4.69 1.27
CA GLY A 42 16.21 -4.23 2.21
C GLY A 42 16.45 -2.72 2.19
N THR A 43 15.46 -1.93 1.78
CA THR A 43 15.58 -0.46 1.74
C THR A 43 15.64 0.14 3.15
N ALA A 44 16.15 1.37 3.27
CA ALA A 44 16.17 2.09 4.55
C ALA A 44 14.75 2.24 5.14
N LEU A 45 13.81 2.66 4.29
CA LEU A 45 12.37 2.76 4.58
C LEU A 45 11.80 1.40 5.03
N GLY A 46 12.13 0.32 4.32
CA GLY A 46 11.69 -1.03 4.66
C GLY A 46 12.22 -1.48 6.02
N SER A 47 13.47 -1.19 6.33
CA SER A 47 14.08 -1.55 7.62
C SER A 47 13.41 -0.81 8.78
N GLU A 48 13.08 0.47 8.60
CA GLU A 48 12.32 1.26 9.58
C GLU A 48 10.88 0.74 9.74
N ALA A 49 10.17 0.55 8.63
CA ALA A 49 8.80 0.03 8.64
C ALA A 49 8.70 -1.36 9.29
N LYS A 50 9.68 -2.24 9.04
CA LYS A 50 9.73 -3.58 9.64
C LYS A 50 9.68 -3.52 11.17
N ARG A 51 10.38 -2.57 11.80
CA ARG A 51 10.40 -2.42 13.26
C ARG A 51 9.00 -2.19 13.84
N TYR A 52 8.23 -1.28 13.24
CA TYR A 52 6.86 -1.00 13.66
C TYR A 52 5.93 -2.18 13.38
N MET A 53 6.04 -2.77 12.18
CA MET A 53 5.19 -3.90 11.77
C MET A 53 5.41 -5.15 12.64
N ASP A 54 6.65 -5.49 12.95
CA ASP A 54 6.99 -6.64 13.81
C ASP A 54 6.52 -6.40 15.26
N ALA A 55 6.47 -5.14 15.72
CA ALA A 55 5.95 -4.76 17.03
C ALA A 55 4.40 -4.67 17.08
N GLY A 56 3.71 -4.82 15.94
CA GLY A 56 2.26 -4.60 15.85
C GLY A 56 1.85 -3.13 16.00
N GLU A 57 2.81 -2.22 15.85
CA GLU A 57 2.61 -0.77 15.90
C GLU A 57 2.26 -0.20 14.52
N LEU A 58 1.67 1.00 14.52
CA LEU A 58 1.42 1.73 13.28
C LEU A 58 2.73 2.33 12.76
N VAL A 59 2.99 2.13 11.46
CA VAL A 59 4.05 2.85 10.76
C VAL A 59 3.71 4.34 10.77
N PRO A 60 4.67 5.25 11.03
CA PRO A 60 4.40 6.69 11.10
C PRO A 60 3.70 7.25 9.85
N ASP A 61 2.77 8.18 10.05
CA ASP A 61 1.99 8.79 8.96
C ASP A 61 2.89 9.45 7.90
N SER A 62 3.98 10.10 8.32
CA SER A 62 4.95 10.73 7.40
C SER A 62 5.53 9.74 6.39
N VAL A 63 5.80 8.50 6.83
CA VAL A 63 6.30 7.42 5.99
C VAL A 63 5.21 6.95 5.03
N VAL A 64 4.00 6.72 5.53
CA VAL A 64 2.88 6.22 4.72
C VAL A 64 2.46 7.25 3.67
N ILE A 65 2.37 8.52 4.04
CA ILE A 65 2.00 9.62 3.14
C ILE A 65 3.04 9.76 2.03
N GLY A 66 4.34 9.79 2.34
CA GLY A 66 5.39 9.92 1.33
C GLY A 66 5.38 8.81 0.29
N ILE A 67 5.10 7.57 0.71
CA ILE A 67 4.95 6.43 -0.20
C ILE A 67 3.74 6.61 -1.13
N VAL A 68 2.60 7.04 -0.57
CA VAL A 68 1.38 7.25 -1.34
C VAL A 68 1.57 8.39 -2.34
N GLU A 69 2.15 9.51 -1.93
CA GLU A 69 2.46 10.66 -2.79
C GLU A 69 3.32 10.26 -3.98
N GLN A 70 4.39 9.49 -3.75
CA GLN A 70 5.22 8.97 -4.83
C GLN A 70 4.43 8.05 -5.78
N ARG A 71 3.59 7.18 -5.22
CA ARG A 71 2.84 6.19 -6.02
C ARG A 71 1.75 6.82 -6.88
N VAL A 72 1.04 7.83 -6.39
CA VAL A 72 -0.03 8.51 -7.13
C VAL A 72 0.49 9.38 -8.28
N GLN A 73 1.78 9.75 -8.26
CA GLN A 73 2.43 10.50 -9.35
C GLN A 73 2.92 9.60 -10.51
N ALA A 74 2.77 8.29 -10.41
CA ALA A 74 3.16 7.38 -11.48
C ALA A 74 2.20 7.51 -12.68
N LYS A 75 2.73 7.33 -13.90
CA LYS A 75 1.99 7.52 -15.17
C LYS A 75 0.75 6.63 -15.32
N ASP A 76 0.66 5.53 -14.60
CA ASP A 76 -0.49 4.63 -14.63
C ASP A 76 -1.65 5.12 -13.75
N CYS A 77 -1.45 6.20 -12.98
CA CYS A 77 -2.45 6.84 -12.13
C CYS A 77 -3.10 8.10 -12.74
N ASP A 78 -2.77 8.44 -13.99
CA ASP A 78 -3.36 9.58 -14.73
C ASP A 78 -4.82 9.32 -15.19
#